data_AF-A0A542YMP6-F1
#
_entry.id   AF-A0A542YMP6-F1
#
_cell.length_a   1.000
_cell.length_b   1.000
_cell.length_c   1.000
_cell.angle_alpha   90.00
_cell.angle_beta   90.00
_cell.angle_gamma   90.00
#
_symmetry.space_group_name_H-M   'P 1'
#
loop_
_entity.id
_entity.type
_entity.pdbx_description
1 polymer ?
#
loop_
_entity_poly.entity_id
_entity_poly.type
_entity_poly.pdbx_seq_one_letter_code
_entity_poly.pdbx_strand_id
1 'polypeptide(L)'
;MSTKAEFVVIPALDEAAQAKWMESLRPKTATIELLFHDGDTDHPLTHELEWLSPIRQEGVGARPGYLRPQPTAVLLRYPYDRAIFRALNELGGLFEYVSAATGDSVNFTRLGNVDVTFLDQSDTVLGSTVTHEGLILSPVEASATRT
;
A
#
# COMPACT_ATOMS: atom_id res chain seq x y z
N MET A 1 20.01 1.10 13.52
CA MET A 1 20.60 0.73 12.22
C MET A 1 19.44 0.54 11.26
N SER A 2 19.20 1.50 10.36
CA SER A 2 18.15 1.41 9.33
C SER A 2 18.81 0.85 8.08
N THR A 3 18.67 -0.45 7.86
CA THR A 3 18.92 -1.05 6.55
C THR A 3 17.92 -0.40 5.59
N LYS A 4 18.40 0.43 4.66
CA LYS A 4 17.59 0.88 3.52
C LYS A 4 17.19 -0.39 2.78
N ALA A 5 15.96 -0.86 2.99
CA ALA A 5 15.41 -1.91 2.15
C ALA A 5 15.43 -1.38 0.71
N GLU A 6 16.09 -2.12 -0.18
CA GLU A 6 16.04 -1.84 -1.61
C GLU A 6 14.71 -2.40 -2.14
N PHE A 7 14.01 -1.62 -2.94
CA PHE A 7 12.72 -1.99 -3.51
C PHE A 7 12.82 -2.04 -5.03
N VAL A 8 12.22 -3.07 -5.62
CA VAL A 8 11.92 -3.14 -7.04
C VAL A 8 10.58 -2.45 -7.27
N VAL A 9 10.55 -1.54 -8.23
CA VAL A 9 9.32 -0.90 -8.70
C VAL A 9 8.69 -1.80 -9.75
N ILE A 10 7.43 -2.18 -9.52
CA ILE A 10 6.59 -2.90 -10.48
C ILE A 10 5.58 -1.88 -11.02
N PRO A 11 5.83 -1.28 -12.19
CA PRO A 11 4.88 -0.36 -12.80
C PRO A 11 3.72 -1.13 -13.46
N ALA A 12 2.63 -0.40 -13.74
CA ALA A 12 1.64 -0.78 -14.75
C ALA A 12 0.90 -2.11 -14.49
N LEU A 13 0.58 -2.42 -13.23
CA LEU A 13 -0.25 -3.59 -12.92
C LEU A 13 -1.73 -3.26 -13.15
N ASP A 14 -2.40 -4.07 -13.97
CA ASP A 14 -3.85 -4.05 -14.09
C ASP A 14 -4.53 -4.53 -12.78
N GLU A 15 -5.84 -4.33 -12.66
CA GLU A 15 -6.61 -4.67 -11.45
C GLU A 15 -6.42 -6.14 -11.03
N ALA A 16 -6.44 -7.07 -11.98
CA ALA A 16 -6.28 -8.50 -11.70
C ALA A 16 -4.88 -8.82 -11.19
N ALA A 17 -3.85 -8.19 -11.75
CA ALA A 17 -2.47 -8.35 -11.32
C ALA A 17 -2.23 -7.72 -9.95
N GLN A 18 -2.85 -6.57 -9.64
CA GLN A 18 -2.85 -5.98 -8.30
C GLN A 18 -3.50 -6.91 -7.27
N ALA A 19 -4.67 -7.47 -7.58
CA ALA A 19 -5.36 -8.42 -6.70
C ALA A 19 -4.49 -9.66 -6.44
N LYS A 20 -3.91 -10.25 -7.50
CA LYS A 20 -3.00 -11.40 -7.39
C LYS A 20 -1.75 -11.07 -6.58
N TRP A 21 -1.19 -9.87 -6.76
CA TRP A 21 -0.06 -9.40 -5.98
C TRP A 21 -0.42 -9.34 -4.48
N MET A 22 -1.52 -8.67 -4.13
CA MET A 22 -2.00 -8.62 -2.75
C MET A 22 -2.19 -10.04 -2.20
N GLU A 23 -2.91 -10.93 -2.91
CA GLU A 23 -3.15 -12.31 -2.50
C GLU A 23 -1.86 -13.09 -2.20
N SER A 24 -0.79 -12.83 -2.96
CA SER A 24 0.52 -13.47 -2.75
C SER A 24 1.18 -13.07 -1.43
N LEU A 25 0.92 -11.86 -0.92
CA LEU A 25 1.48 -11.34 0.33
C LEU A 25 0.71 -11.86 1.55
N ARG A 26 -0.58 -12.13 1.38
CA ARG A 26 -1.53 -12.52 2.43
C ARG A 26 -0.99 -13.55 3.44
N PRO A 27 -0.30 -14.65 3.06
CA PRO A 27 0.15 -15.65 4.03
C PRO A 27 1.22 -15.15 4.99
N LYS A 28 1.92 -14.06 4.66
CA LYS A 28 3.03 -13.51 5.44
C LYS A 28 2.66 -12.21 6.16
N THR A 29 1.62 -11.52 5.70
CA THR A 29 1.17 -10.26 6.28
C THR A 29 0.64 -10.45 7.70
N ALA A 30 1.23 -9.72 8.64
CA ALA A 30 0.74 -9.60 10.01
C ALA A 30 0.07 -8.25 10.28
N THR A 31 0.50 -7.20 9.56
CA THR A 31 0.01 -5.84 9.72
C THR A 31 -0.20 -5.19 8.36
N ILE A 32 -1.23 -4.36 8.24
CA ILE A 32 -1.48 -3.51 7.07
C ILE A 32 -1.49 -2.05 7.53
N GLU A 33 -0.75 -1.22 6.82
CA GLU A 33 -0.76 0.22 7.00
C GLU A 33 -1.46 0.87 5.81
N LEU A 34 -2.39 1.79 6.10
CA LEU A 34 -3.12 2.61 5.15
C LEU A 34 -2.72 4.06 5.39
N LEU A 35 -2.01 4.67 4.44
CA LEU A 35 -1.54 6.04 4.50
C LEU A 35 -2.43 6.92 3.62
N PHE A 36 -3.30 7.69 4.26
CA PHE A 36 -4.20 8.64 3.63
C PHE A 36 -3.50 9.98 3.45
N HIS A 37 -3.17 10.33 2.20
CA HIS A 37 -2.50 11.60 1.88
C HIS A 37 -3.43 12.80 1.96
N ASP A 38 -4.71 12.58 1.66
CA ASP A 38 -5.75 13.63 1.65
C ASP A 38 -6.60 13.65 2.93
N GLY A 39 -6.21 12.87 3.95
CA GLY A 39 -6.95 12.68 5.21
C GLY A 39 -7.89 11.48 5.21
N ASP A 40 -8.25 11.02 6.41
CA ASP A 40 -9.01 9.78 6.65
C ASP A 40 -10.49 10.02 7.03
N THR A 41 -10.85 11.28 7.29
CA THR A 41 -12.21 11.67 7.70
C THR A 41 -13.19 11.45 6.54
N ASP A 42 -14.32 10.78 6.83
CA ASP A 42 -15.38 10.44 5.87
C ASP A 42 -14.91 9.62 4.65
N HIS A 43 -13.70 9.05 4.71
CA HIS A 43 -13.18 8.24 3.62
C HIS A 43 -13.97 6.92 3.50
N PRO A 44 -14.39 6.47 2.30
CA PRO A 44 -15.16 5.23 2.15
C PRO A 44 -14.48 4.02 2.81
N LEU A 45 -13.16 3.89 2.65
CA LEU A 45 -12.38 2.83 3.29
C LEU A 45 -12.43 2.85 4.83
N THR A 46 -12.47 4.04 5.47
CA THR A 46 -12.53 4.09 6.94
C THR A 46 -13.91 3.68 7.45
N HIS A 47 -14.98 3.94 6.69
CA HIS A 47 -16.31 3.44 7.02
C HIS A 47 -16.42 1.92 6.86
N GLU A 48 -15.93 1.34 5.75
CA GLU A 48 -15.93 -0.11 5.53
C GLU A 48 -15.15 -0.88 6.62
N LEU A 49 -14.17 -0.23 7.22
CA LEU A 49 -13.30 -0.78 8.25
C LEU A 49 -13.60 -0.26 9.66
N GLU A 50 -14.73 0.41 9.88
CA GLU A 50 -15.04 1.10 11.15
C GLU A 50 -15.07 0.18 12.37
N TRP A 51 -15.38 -1.10 12.15
CA TRP A 51 -15.44 -2.13 13.19
C TRP A 51 -14.06 -2.68 13.56
N LEU A 52 -13.02 -2.39 12.77
CA LEU A 52 -11.64 -2.66 13.11
C LEU A 52 -11.08 -1.50 13.95
N SER A 53 -10.18 -1.80 14.88
CA SER A 53 -9.53 -0.80 15.74
C SER A 53 -8.08 -0.56 15.30
N PRO A 54 -7.80 0.39 14.39
CA PRO A 54 -6.43 0.72 14.01
C PRO A 54 -5.72 1.54 15.08
N ILE A 55 -4.40 1.50 15.03
CA ILE A 55 -3.57 2.55 15.63
C ILE A 55 -3.48 3.69 14.62
N ARG A 56 -3.95 4.87 15.01
CA ARG A 56 -3.93 6.09 14.19
C ARG A 56 -2.74 6.97 14.54
N GLN A 57 -2.06 7.47 13.51
CA GLN A 57 -0.97 8.44 13.64
C GLN A 57 -1.14 9.54 12.60
N GLU A 58 -1.09 10.80 13.04
CA GLU A 58 -0.99 11.95 12.15
C GLU A 58 0.48 12.30 11.91
N GLY A 59 0.84 12.52 10.66
CA GLY A 59 2.20 12.81 10.25
C GLY A 59 3.10 11.57 10.26
N VAL A 60 3.78 11.31 9.16
CA VAL A 60 4.74 10.21 9.06
C VAL A 60 6.11 10.70 8.58
N GLY A 61 7.16 9.97 8.99
CA GLY A 61 8.52 10.20 8.53
C GLY A 61 8.73 9.73 7.08
N ALA A 62 10.00 9.59 6.69
CA ALA A 62 10.35 8.97 5.41
C ALA A 62 9.85 7.51 5.34
N ARG A 63 9.37 7.10 4.17
CA ARG A 63 8.76 5.79 3.89
C ARG A 63 9.16 5.32 2.48
N PRO A 64 8.95 4.05 2.11
CA PRO A 64 9.12 3.61 0.73
C PRO A 64 8.36 4.52 -0.24
N GLY A 65 9.02 5.00 -1.30
CA GLY A 65 8.47 5.99 -2.23
C GLY A 65 8.57 7.46 -1.76
N TYR A 66 8.72 7.73 -0.47
CA TYR A 66 8.75 9.08 0.09
C TYR A 66 9.99 9.34 0.94
N LEU A 67 11.01 9.96 0.35
CA LEU A 67 12.23 10.33 1.06
C LEU A 67 12.05 11.48 2.05
N ARG A 68 10.97 12.25 1.92
CA ARG A 68 10.63 13.38 2.79
C ARG A 68 9.49 12.99 3.74
N PRO A 69 9.46 13.56 4.96
CA PRO A 69 8.31 13.40 5.85
C PRO A 69 7.01 13.90 5.21
N GLN A 70 5.90 13.27 5.57
CA GLN A 70 4.55 13.65 5.18
C GLN A 70 3.78 14.11 6.43
N PRO A 71 3.90 15.39 6.83
CA PRO A 71 3.39 15.87 8.12
C PRO A 71 1.86 15.95 8.20
N THR A 72 1.16 16.00 7.07
CA THR A 72 -0.31 16.11 7.01
C THR A 72 -1.01 14.79 6.71
N ALA A 73 -0.25 13.76 6.31
CA ALA A 73 -0.83 12.45 5.99
C ALA A 73 -1.27 11.73 7.28
N VAL A 74 -2.33 10.93 7.18
CA VAL A 74 -2.83 10.11 8.28
C VAL A 74 -2.51 8.66 8.02
N LEU A 75 -1.86 8.00 8.97
CA LEU A 75 -1.56 6.59 8.93
C LEU A 75 -2.50 5.82 9.85
N LEU A 76 -3.20 4.84 9.29
CA LEU A 76 -3.97 3.85 10.05
C LEU A 76 -3.27 2.50 9.95
N ARG A 77 -2.91 1.94 11.10
CA ARG A 77 -2.20 0.67 11.20
C ARG A 77 -3.11 -0.40 11.81
N TYR A 78 -3.41 -1.41 11.02
CA TYR A 78 -4.33 -2.49 11.37
C TYR A 78 -3.58 -3.81 11.54
N PRO A 79 -3.93 -4.63 12.55
CA PRO A 79 -3.67 -6.07 12.47
C PRO A 79 -4.27 -6.62 11.17
N TYR A 80 -3.59 -7.58 10.55
CA TYR A 80 -4.08 -8.18 9.32
C TYR A 80 -5.50 -8.75 9.52
N ASP A 81 -6.43 -8.28 8.69
CA ASP A 81 -7.75 -8.88 8.51
C ASP A 81 -8.05 -8.97 7.01
N ARG A 82 -8.66 -10.09 6.60
CA ARG A 82 -9.07 -10.32 5.20
C ARG A 82 -10.08 -9.29 4.68
N ALA A 83 -10.83 -8.65 5.57
CA ALA A 83 -11.80 -7.62 5.22
C ALA A 83 -11.13 -6.38 4.61
N ILE A 84 -9.89 -6.06 5.03
CA ILE A 84 -9.13 -4.94 4.46
C ILE A 84 -8.91 -5.17 2.97
N PHE A 85 -8.50 -6.38 2.58
CA PHE A 85 -8.32 -6.74 1.17
C PHE A 85 -9.63 -6.68 0.37
N ARG A 86 -10.74 -7.12 0.97
CA ARG A 86 -12.05 -7.05 0.33
C ARG A 86 -12.45 -5.60 0.08
N ALA A 87 -12.31 -4.74 1.08
CA ALA A 87 -12.63 -3.32 0.96
C ALA A 87 -11.75 -2.63 -0.11
N LEU A 88 -10.44 -2.93 -0.17
CA LEU A 88 -9.56 -2.41 -1.22
C LEU A 88 -10.04 -2.81 -2.63
N ASN A 89 -10.43 -4.08 -2.82
CA ASN A 89 -10.96 -4.56 -4.09
C ASN A 89 -12.35 -3.95 -4.42
N GLU A 90 -13.24 -3.82 -3.43
CA GLU A 90 -14.58 -3.24 -3.61
C GLU A 90 -14.53 -1.73 -3.95
N LEU A 91 -13.43 -1.07 -3.60
CA LEU A 91 -13.13 0.30 -4.01
C LEU A 91 -12.44 0.39 -5.39
N GLY A 92 -12.34 -0.71 -6.11
CA GLY A 92 -11.80 -0.77 -7.48
C GLY A 92 -10.30 -1.06 -7.56
N GLY A 93 -9.68 -1.54 -6.47
CA GLY A 93 -8.24 -1.81 -6.41
C GLY A 93 -7.41 -0.60 -6.00
N LEU A 94 -6.08 -0.72 -6.13
CA LEU A 94 -5.12 0.25 -5.59
C LEU A 94 -5.02 1.51 -6.47
N PHE A 95 -5.08 1.34 -7.78
CA PHE A 95 -5.10 2.40 -8.80
C PHE A 95 -5.51 1.80 -10.16
N GLU A 96 -5.91 2.63 -11.12
CA GLU A 96 -6.16 2.20 -12.49
C GLU A 96 -5.02 2.65 -13.40
N TYR A 97 -4.33 1.70 -14.03
CA TYR A 97 -3.33 2.01 -15.05
C TYR A 97 -3.98 2.04 -16.43
N VAL A 98 -3.83 3.15 -17.14
CA VAL A 98 -4.38 3.35 -18.49
C VAL A 98 -3.23 3.54 -19.46
N SER A 99 -3.04 2.56 -20.35
CA SER A 99 -2.11 2.70 -21.46
C SER A 99 -2.80 3.31 -22.67
N ALA A 100 -2.22 4.37 -23.22
CA ALA A 100 -2.74 5.05 -24.39
C ALA A 100 -1.62 5.43 -25.37
N ALA A 101 -1.98 5.56 -26.65
CA ALA A 101 -1.03 5.94 -27.71
C ALA A 101 -0.35 7.30 -27.49
N THR A 102 -0.95 8.16 -26.66
CA THR A 102 -0.44 9.49 -26.30
C THR A 102 0.44 9.50 -25.05
N GLY A 103 0.62 8.34 -24.42
CA GLY A 103 1.31 8.20 -23.14
C GLY A 103 0.44 7.45 -22.13
N ASP A 104 1.11 6.83 -21.16
CA ASP A 104 0.45 6.11 -20.09
C ASP A 104 0.03 7.06 -18.97
N SER A 105 -1.07 6.76 -18.29
CA SER A 105 -1.59 7.53 -17.16
C SER A 105 -2.09 6.63 -16.04
N VAL A 106 -2.14 7.19 -14.83
CA VAL A 106 -2.70 6.54 -13.66
C VAL A 106 -3.93 7.32 -13.22
N ASN A 107 -5.05 6.63 -13.05
CA ASN A 107 -6.26 7.20 -12.46
C ASN A 107 -6.44 6.66 -11.04
N PHE A 108 -7.01 7.49 -10.18
CA PHE A 108 -7.48 7.02 -8.88
C PHE A 108 -8.74 6.16 -9.06
N THR A 109 -8.77 5.05 -8.35
CA THR A 109 -9.99 4.27 -8.12
C THR A 109 -10.84 4.98 -7.04
N ARG A 110 -11.91 4.35 -6.56
CA ARG A 110 -12.64 4.88 -5.40
C ARG A 110 -11.82 4.82 -4.10
N LEU A 111 -10.68 4.15 -4.11
CA LEU A 111 -9.71 4.17 -3.01
C LEU A 111 -9.08 5.56 -2.83
N GLY A 112 -8.94 6.34 -3.91
CA GLY A 112 -8.28 7.65 -3.84
C GLY A 112 -6.78 7.57 -3.60
N ASN A 113 -6.22 8.64 -3.03
CA ASN A 113 -4.79 8.79 -2.76
C ASN A 113 -4.41 8.15 -1.41
N VAL A 114 -4.52 6.82 -1.36
CA VAL A 114 -4.23 6.02 -0.17
C VAL A 114 -3.17 4.96 -0.48
N ASP A 115 -2.01 5.09 0.13
CA ASP A 115 -0.97 4.07 -0.01
C ASP A 115 -1.19 2.92 0.96
N VAL A 116 -0.91 1.71 0.49
CA VAL A 116 -1.07 0.47 1.25
C VAL A 116 0.29 -0.16 1.44
N THR A 117 0.67 -0.42 2.68
CA THR A 117 1.91 -1.15 3.03
C THR A 117 1.55 -2.44 3.78
N PHE A 118 2.07 -3.56 3.30
CA PHE A 118 1.95 -4.87 3.93
C PHE A 118 3.22 -5.19 4.70
N LEU A 119 3.08 -5.61 5.95
CA LEU A 119 4.19 -5.85 6.88
C LEU A 119 4.10 -7.26 7.44
N ASP A 120 5.24 -7.91 7.66
CA ASP A 120 5.32 -9.20 8.37
C ASP A 120 5.27 -9.02 9.90
N GLN A 121 5.43 -10.12 10.64
CA GLN A 121 5.41 -10.12 12.11
C GLN A 121 6.57 -9.33 12.76
N SER A 122 7.63 -9.04 12.00
CA SER A 122 8.79 -8.28 12.45
C SER A 122 8.76 -6.83 11.95
N ASP A 123 7.60 -6.36 11.45
CA ASP A 123 7.42 -5.06 10.82
C ASP A 123 8.30 -4.83 9.59
N THR A 124 8.72 -5.91 8.93
CA THR A 124 9.43 -5.83 7.64
C THR A 124 8.41 -5.63 6.53
N VAL A 125 8.66 -4.66 5.66
CA VAL A 125 7.82 -4.41 4.48
C VAL A 125 7.88 -5.63 3.55
N LEU A 126 6.71 -6.18 3.24
CA LEU A 126 6.51 -7.24 2.25
C LEU A 126 6.12 -6.67 0.88
N GLY A 127 5.49 -5.50 0.88
CA GLY A 127 5.06 -4.78 -0.31
C GLY A 127 4.45 -3.44 0.07
N SER A 128 4.59 -2.43 -0.77
CA SER A 128 3.98 -1.11 -0.56
C SER A 128 3.51 -0.50 -1.87
N THR A 129 2.60 0.45 -1.84
CA THR A 129 2.22 1.23 -3.02
C THR A 129 2.66 2.68 -2.94
N VAL A 130 2.73 3.31 -4.11
CA VAL A 130 2.70 4.77 -4.32
C VAL A 130 1.58 5.03 -5.33
N THR A 131 0.36 5.19 -4.82
CA THR A 131 -0.88 5.16 -5.60
C THR A 131 -0.96 6.28 -6.62
N HIS A 132 -0.56 7.50 -6.26
CA HIS A 132 -0.54 8.64 -7.19
C HIS A 132 0.48 8.49 -8.33
N GLU A 133 1.46 7.60 -8.20
CA GLU A 133 2.41 7.24 -9.27
C GLU A 133 2.06 5.90 -9.94
N GLY A 134 1.03 5.19 -9.46
CA GLY A 134 0.65 3.87 -9.95
C GLY A 134 1.75 2.81 -9.77
N LEU A 135 2.49 2.91 -8.66
CA LEU A 135 3.63 2.02 -8.40
C LEU A 135 3.34 1.02 -7.30
N ILE A 136 3.84 -0.19 -7.50
CA ILE A 136 4.00 -1.20 -6.45
C ILE A 136 5.50 -1.35 -6.17
N LEU A 137 5.86 -1.29 -4.89
CA LEU A 137 7.19 -1.45 -4.35
C LEU A 137 7.28 -2.81 -3.68
N SER A 138 8.06 -3.73 -4.27
CA SER A 138 8.38 -5.02 -3.66
C SER A 138 9.80 -4.99 -3.12
N PRO A 139 10.07 -5.47 -1.91
CA PRO A 139 11.45 -5.64 -1.45
C PRO A 139 12.23 -6.47 -2.46
N VAL A 140 13.49 -6.10 -2.72
CA VAL A 140 14.43 -6.99 -3.38
C VAL A 140 14.56 -8.20 -2.46
N GLU A 141 14.28 -9.41 -2.97
CA GLU A 141 14.61 -10.62 -2.21
C GLU A 141 16.11 -10.54 -1.92
N ALA A 142 16.47 -10.38 -0.64
CA ALA A 142 17.85 -10.50 -0.24
C ALA A 142 18.25 -11.91 -0.64
N SER A 143 19.06 -12.03 -1.71
CA SER A 143 19.57 -13.29 -2.21
C SER A 143 19.94 -14.13 -1.01
N ALA A 144 19.15 -15.18 -0.75
CA ALA A 144 19.44 -16.11 0.31
C ALA A 144 20.83 -16.64 0.00
N THR A 145 21.83 -16.11 0.69
CA THR A 145 23.17 -16.66 0.66
C THR A 145 23.02 -18.00 1.34
N ARG A 146 22.73 -19.02 0.54
CA ARG A 146 22.84 -20.42 0.91
C ARG A 146 24.34 -20.66 1.11
N THR A 147 24.81 -20.42 2.34
CA THR A 147 25.99 -21.10 2.88
C THR A 147 25.56 -22.43 3.48
#